data_AF-A0A7C1EZ62-F1
#
_entry.id   AF-A0A7C1EZ62-F1
#
_cell.length_a   1.000
_cell.length_b   1.000
_cell.length_c   1.000
_cell.angle_alpha   90.00
_cell.angle_beta   90.00
_cell.angle_gamma   90.00
#
_symmetry.space_group_name_H-M   'P 1'
#
loop_
_entity.id
_entity.type
_entity.pdbx_description
1 polymer ?
#
loop_
_entity_poly.entity_id
_entity_poly.type
_entity_poly.pdbx_seq_one_letter_code
_entity_poly.pdbx_strand_id
1 'polypeptide(L)'
;MPAKRKYQPQHSANTPVLPGGLPLDRAVAVYYRQSSMKQVGNVSTDMQQIDLPRYVNSLGWSVDDIILIDEDEGVSGAKRKGMSRLYNLIITGAIGTVAVQAEDRLFRDETQIQVNVFIDACLKNNVRVITPYFKYNFADKHEGPYHRLLFRMRAEQAADYLNSYVRGRLMAAKERMMLQGMWVGGNINLGFMVDDQKNLSSGIPNPAWRRYVPFQPCAEVIVQIFETFVAKGGNIRATLRHIFDNGPHFPDFDDPALQHLVPPGFMWAKPLRMLKRGNIYVPGSMALVNMMTNPVYLGHWMHKDRVVVWNNHPAIVLEELFYRAFNYLSPYTLEGEENPHYSPRLGRVHSTKKKNRIPPKAIYEGLIGSFHEGK
;
A
#
# COMPACT_ATOMS: atom_id res chain seq x y z
N MET A 1 31.89 73.99 24.78
CA MET A 1 32.47 72.77 25.38
C MET A 1 31.72 71.56 24.87
N PRO A 2 32.37 70.51 24.35
CA PRO A 2 31.67 69.32 23.86
C PRO A 2 31.09 68.54 25.05
N ALA A 3 29.85 68.07 24.91
CA ALA A 3 29.11 67.42 25.98
C ALA A 3 29.82 66.14 26.46
N LYS A 4 30.05 66.03 27.78
CA LYS A 4 30.61 64.83 28.42
C LYS A 4 29.70 63.63 28.15
N ARG A 5 30.26 62.58 27.53
CA ARG A 5 29.58 61.29 27.33
C ARG A 5 29.27 60.68 28.71
N LYS A 6 27.98 60.42 28.97
CA LYS A 6 27.53 59.69 30.16
C LYS A 6 27.69 58.19 29.89
N TYR A 7 28.51 57.50 30.68
CA TYR A 7 28.62 56.04 30.64
C TYR A 7 27.60 55.43 31.61
N GLN A 8 26.88 54.39 31.17
CA GLN A 8 26.01 53.60 32.02
C GLN A 8 26.79 52.43 32.64
N PRO A 9 26.46 52.01 33.88
CA PRO A 9 27.09 50.86 34.50
C PRO A 9 26.75 49.58 33.75
N GLN A 10 27.73 48.68 33.66
CA GLN A 10 27.61 47.38 33.02
C GLN A 10 26.61 46.54 33.83
N HIS A 11 25.40 46.37 33.31
CA HIS A 11 24.49 45.35 33.83
C HIS A 11 25.21 44.01 33.73
N SER A 12 25.40 43.31 34.85
CA SER A 12 25.77 41.91 34.87
C SER A 12 24.62 41.12 34.28
N ALA A 13 24.58 41.03 32.95
CA ALA A 13 23.72 40.09 32.26
C ALA A 13 24.11 38.70 32.74
N ASN A 14 23.14 37.96 33.28
CA ASN A 14 23.23 36.52 33.41
C ASN A 14 23.83 35.96 32.11
N THR A 15 24.85 35.12 32.29
CA THR A 15 25.70 34.49 31.28
C THR A 15 25.11 34.53 29.86
N PRO A 16 25.75 35.22 28.90
CA PRO A 16 25.30 35.18 27.52
C PRO A 16 25.41 33.73 27.03
N VAL A 17 24.27 33.14 26.68
CA VAL A 17 24.23 31.89 25.91
C VAL A 17 25.02 32.16 24.63
N LEU A 18 26.18 31.51 24.48
CA LEU A 18 27.04 31.67 23.32
C LEU A 18 26.24 31.40 22.02
N PRO A 19 26.43 32.21 20.96
CA PRO A 19 25.87 31.92 19.66
C PRO A 19 26.27 30.49 19.24
N GLY A 20 25.28 29.61 19.05
CA GLY A 20 25.50 28.22 18.61
C GLY A 20 25.57 27.14 19.71
N GLY A 21 25.60 27.47 21.01
CA GLY A 21 25.73 26.45 22.07
C GLY A 21 24.41 25.72 22.36
N LEU A 22 24.34 24.39 22.22
CA LEU A 22 23.09 23.60 22.34
C LEU A 22 22.39 23.79 23.72
N PRO A 23 21.05 23.78 23.78
CA PRO A 23 20.29 23.98 25.02
C PRO A 23 20.29 22.68 25.84
N LEU A 24 21.41 22.42 26.52
CA LEU A 24 21.63 21.23 27.35
C LEU A 24 20.90 21.32 28.70
N ASP A 25 20.33 22.49 29.02
CA ASP A 25 19.50 22.75 30.20
C ASP A 25 18.09 22.16 30.09
N ARG A 26 17.70 21.68 28.90
CA ARG A 26 16.39 21.10 28.62
C ARG A 26 16.54 19.77 27.89
N ALA A 27 15.57 18.89 28.10
CA ALA A 27 15.52 17.58 27.45
C ALA A 27 15.51 17.69 25.91
N VAL A 28 15.90 16.59 25.27
CA VAL A 28 15.97 16.46 23.81
C VAL A 28 15.03 15.36 23.34
N ALA A 29 14.16 15.67 22.37
CA ALA A 29 13.32 14.67 21.74
C ALA A 29 14.02 14.07 20.52
N VAL A 30 14.21 12.75 20.50
CA VAL A 30 14.68 12.01 19.33
C VAL A 30 13.48 11.43 18.61
N TYR A 31 13.22 11.91 17.40
CA TYR A 31 12.06 11.50 16.61
C TYR A 31 12.47 10.52 15.52
N TYR A 32 11.93 9.31 15.60
CA TYR A 32 12.13 8.24 14.63
C TYR A 32 10.89 8.02 13.77
N ARG A 33 11.11 7.96 12.46
CA ARG A 33 10.10 7.48 11.50
C ARG A 33 10.64 6.25 10.78
N GLN A 34 10.21 5.07 11.20
CA GLN A 34 10.46 3.83 10.46
C GLN A 34 9.73 3.89 9.12
N SER A 35 10.47 3.86 8.01
CA SER A 35 9.86 3.62 6.69
C SER A 35 9.29 2.21 6.67
N SER A 36 8.06 2.04 6.17
CA SER A 36 7.45 0.72 5.95
C SER A 36 8.28 -0.07 4.91
N MET A 37 9.34 -0.72 5.36
CA MET A 37 10.31 -1.48 4.56
C MET A 37 9.73 -2.76 3.94
N LYS A 38 8.45 -3.09 4.16
CA LYS A 38 7.83 -4.32 3.63
C LYS A 38 7.55 -4.35 2.13
N GLN A 39 7.87 -3.31 1.34
CA GLN A 39 7.54 -3.31 -0.11
C GLN A 39 8.59 -2.76 -1.08
N VAL A 40 9.84 -2.55 -0.68
CA VAL A 40 10.90 -2.23 -1.65
C VAL A 40 12.14 -3.07 -1.34
N GLY A 41 12.17 -4.28 -1.90
CA GLY A 41 13.38 -5.07 -1.97
C GLY A 41 14.47 -4.31 -2.75
N ASN A 42 15.64 -4.22 -2.13
CA ASN A 42 16.95 -3.90 -2.70
C ASN A 42 16.99 -2.82 -3.79
N VAL A 43 17.08 -1.55 -3.36
CA VAL A 43 17.93 -0.57 -4.03
C VAL A 43 18.77 0.09 -2.94
N SER A 44 20.09 0.01 -3.09
CA SER A 44 21.13 0.44 -2.15
C SER A 44 20.76 1.69 -1.35
N THR A 45 20.53 1.50 -0.06
CA THR A 45 20.83 2.54 0.92
C THR A 45 21.25 1.84 2.20
N ASP A 46 22.47 1.31 2.19
CA ASP A 46 23.28 1.21 3.41
C ASP A 46 23.60 2.63 3.91
N MET A 47 22.59 3.49 4.10
CA MET A 47 22.73 4.61 5.02
C MET A 47 22.71 3.94 6.37
N GLN A 48 23.91 3.69 6.91
CA GLN A 48 24.12 3.40 8.32
C GLN A 48 23.19 4.34 9.09
N GLN A 49 22.13 3.78 9.66
CA GLN A 49 21.24 4.55 10.52
C GLN A 49 22.10 4.96 11.69
N ILE A 50 22.52 6.22 11.71
CA ILE A 50 23.25 6.78 12.83
C ILE A 50 22.33 6.61 14.04
N ASP A 51 22.85 5.96 15.07
CA ASP A 51 22.19 5.82 16.36
C ASP A 51 22.05 7.24 16.97
N LEU A 52 20.88 7.87 16.73
CA LEU A 52 20.60 9.25 17.14
C LEU A 52 20.69 9.41 18.66
N PRO A 53 20.18 8.49 19.50
CA PRO A 53 20.40 8.53 20.94
C PRO A 53 21.89 8.61 21.30
N ARG A 54 22.73 7.77 20.70
CA ARG A 54 24.19 7.83 20.92
C ARG A 54 24.79 9.15 20.43
N TYR A 55 24.37 9.63 19.26
CA TYR A 55 24.83 10.90 18.72
C TYR A 55 24.47 12.08 19.64
N VAL A 56 23.24 12.12 20.13
CA VAL A 56 22.75 13.18 21.01
C VAL A 56 23.41 13.10 22.39
N ASN A 57 23.62 11.90 22.93
CA ASN A 57 24.43 11.69 24.14
C ASN A 57 25.85 12.24 23.95
N SER A 58 26.48 12.01 22.79
CA SER A 58 27.81 12.56 22.49
C SER A 58 27.86 14.10 22.39
N LEU A 59 26.71 14.74 22.20
CA LEU A 59 26.58 16.21 22.17
C LEU A 59 26.39 16.82 23.57
N GLY A 60 26.21 16.00 24.61
CA GLY A 60 26.21 16.44 26.01
C GLY A 60 24.91 16.25 26.80
N TRP A 61 23.86 15.65 26.21
CA TRP A 61 22.65 15.29 26.97
C TRP A 61 22.85 13.99 27.75
N SER A 62 22.33 13.94 28.98
CA SER A 62 22.24 12.69 29.74
C SER A 62 21.23 11.74 29.09
N VAL A 63 21.40 10.43 29.29
CA VAL A 63 20.46 9.41 28.83
C VAL A 63 19.04 9.66 29.36
N ASP A 64 18.92 10.17 30.58
CA ASP A 64 17.62 10.48 31.21
C ASP A 64 16.91 11.68 30.57
N ASP A 65 17.66 12.55 29.89
CA ASP A 65 17.15 13.74 29.20
C ASP A 65 16.78 13.46 27.73
N ILE A 66 17.00 12.23 27.26
CA ILE A 66 16.69 11.81 25.88
C ILE A 66 15.30 11.18 25.81
N ILE A 67 14.36 11.90 25.21
CA ILE A 67 12.98 11.44 25.02
C ILE A 67 12.84 10.80 23.63
N LEU A 68 12.69 9.48 23.59
CA LEU A 68 12.45 8.76 22.33
C LEU A 68 10.97 8.85 21.91
N ILE A 69 10.75 9.16 20.63
CA ILE A 69 9.43 9.18 19.98
C ILE A 69 9.52 8.32 18.72
N ASP A 70 8.96 7.11 18.80
CA ASP A 70 8.92 6.09 17.73
C ASP A 70 7.48 5.65 17.37
N GLU A 71 6.47 6.34 17.92
CA GLU A 71 5.06 5.95 17.94
C GLU A 71 4.32 6.00 16.58
N ASP A 72 4.96 6.43 15.50
CA ASP A 72 4.32 6.60 14.18
C ASP A 72 4.49 5.36 13.26
N GLU A 73 4.56 4.16 13.86
CA GLU A 73 4.59 2.87 13.19
C GLU A 73 3.26 2.55 12.47
N GLY A 74 3.30 2.17 11.18
CA GLY A 74 2.27 1.37 10.52
C GLY A 74 0.84 1.96 10.35
N VAL A 75 0.52 3.13 10.89
CA VAL A 75 -0.85 3.68 10.85
C VAL A 75 -1.10 4.44 9.55
N SER A 76 -1.70 3.75 8.58
CA SER A 76 -2.35 4.38 7.45
C SER A 76 -3.60 5.15 7.92
N GLY A 77 -3.51 6.48 7.99
CA GLY A 77 -4.68 7.35 7.86
C GLY A 77 -5.36 7.89 9.13
N ALA A 78 -4.90 7.60 10.36
CA ALA A 78 -5.52 8.17 11.57
C ALA A 78 -4.47 8.77 12.54
N LYS A 79 -4.60 10.08 12.81
CA LYS A 79 -3.91 10.92 13.83
C LYS A 79 -2.53 10.41 14.29
N ARG A 80 -1.47 11.04 13.76
CA ARG A 80 -0.04 10.85 14.14
C ARG A 80 0.20 11.17 15.62
N LYS A 81 0.18 10.14 16.46
CA LYS A 81 0.35 10.29 17.92
C LYS A 81 1.77 10.79 18.25
N GLY A 82 2.78 10.32 17.53
CA GLY A 82 4.18 10.74 17.72
C GLY A 82 4.37 12.22 17.42
N MET A 83 3.90 12.70 16.27
CA MET A 83 3.98 14.14 15.97
C MET A 83 3.16 15.01 16.93
N SER A 84 1.95 14.59 17.33
CA SER A 84 1.17 15.34 18.33
C SER A 84 1.90 15.41 19.67
N ARG A 85 2.55 14.33 20.11
CA ARG A 85 3.40 14.30 21.30
C ARG A 85 4.58 15.25 21.17
N LEU A 86 5.26 15.25 20.02
CA LEU A 86 6.36 16.18 19.75
C LEU A 86 5.91 17.64 19.83
N TYR A 87 4.80 18.02 19.20
CA TYR A 87 4.25 19.38 19.31
C TYR A 87 3.91 19.76 20.75
N ASN A 88 3.32 18.84 21.52
CA ASN A 88 3.02 19.09 22.93
C ASN A 88 4.30 19.36 23.73
N LEU A 89 5.37 18.57 23.53
CA LEU A 89 6.66 18.78 24.19
C LEU A 89 7.30 20.13 23.84
N ILE A 90 7.17 20.57 22.58
CA ILE A 90 7.64 21.89 22.12
C ILE A 90 6.85 23.01 22.80
N ILE A 91 5.52 22.94 22.76
CA ILE A 91 4.62 24.00 23.24
C ILE A 91 4.64 24.12 24.77
N THR A 92 4.77 23.00 25.49
CA THR A 92 4.88 22.97 26.95
C THR A 92 6.24 23.42 27.48
N GLY A 93 7.22 23.59 26.59
CA GLY A 93 8.58 23.94 26.96
C GLY A 93 9.39 22.77 27.55
N ALA A 94 8.87 21.54 27.50
CA ALA A 94 9.53 20.36 28.07
C ALA A 94 10.86 20.00 27.38
N ILE A 95 11.03 20.36 26.11
CA ILE A 95 12.25 20.06 25.33
C ILE A 95 12.90 21.31 24.76
N GLY A 96 14.23 21.38 24.75
CA GLY A 96 14.99 22.45 24.12
C GLY A 96 15.45 22.11 22.70
N THR A 97 15.49 20.82 22.36
CA THR A 97 16.00 20.33 21.07
C THR A 97 15.15 19.18 20.52
N VAL A 98 15.01 19.15 19.20
CA VAL A 98 14.46 18.03 18.42
C VAL A 98 15.58 17.44 17.56
N ALA A 99 15.86 16.15 17.71
CA ALA A 99 16.83 15.42 16.93
C ALA A 99 16.14 14.49 15.93
N VAL A 100 16.47 14.63 14.64
CA VAL A 100 15.91 13.81 13.55
C VAL A 100 17.03 13.36 12.61
N GLN A 101 16.87 12.20 11.98
CA GLN A 101 17.89 11.66 11.07
C GLN A 101 18.06 12.55 9.83
N ALA A 102 16.93 13.03 9.30
CA ALA A 102 16.85 13.95 8.19
C ALA A 102 15.51 14.71 8.26
N GLU A 103 15.47 15.89 7.64
CA GLU A 103 14.33 16.80 7.67
C GLU A 103 13.08 16.16 7.00
N ASP A 104 13.30 15.23 6.06
CA ASP A 104 12.27 14.44 5.36
C ASP A 104 11.53 13.44 6.26
N ARG A 105 12.08 13.12 7.44
CA ARG A 105 11.46 12.19 8.39
C ARG A 105 10.34 12.84 9.18
N LEU A 106 10.37 14.16 9.34
CA LEU A 106 9.35 14.92 10.08
C LEU A 106 8.06 15.08 9.28
N PHE A 107 8.15 15.35 7.98
CA PHE A 107 6.99 15.68 7.15
C PHE A 107 6.92 14.79 5.91
N ARG A 108 5.71 14.64 5.36
CA ARG A 108 5.47 13.99 4.07
C ARG A 108 4.50 14.85 3.25
N ASP A 109 4.61 16.15 3.42
CA ASP A 109 3.65 17.13 2.96
C ASP A 109 4.25 17.93 1.81
N GLU A 110 3.64 17.78 0.63
CA GLU A 110 4.01 18.51 -0.60
C GLU A 110 3.66 20.01 -0.47
N THR A 111 2.75 20.37 0.43
CA THR A 111 2.18 21.72 0.51
C THR A 111 3.00 22.70 1.38
N GLN A 112 4.08 22.23 2.03
CA GLN A 112 4.90 23.00 2.99
C GLN A 112 4.14 23.55 4.22
N ILE A 113 2.84 23.27 4.37
CA ILE A 113 2.02 23.79 5.47
C ILE A 113 2.53 23.27 6.82
N GLN A 114 2.72 21.95 6.95
CA GLN A 114 3.20 21.35 8.20
C GLN A 114 4.64 21.77 8.54
N VAL A 115 5.48 21.95 7.52
CA VAL A 115 6.86 22.43 7.68
C VAL A 115 6.88 23.82 8.31
N ASN A 116 6.04 24.73 7.81
CA ASN A 116 5.93 26.09 8.34
C ASN A 116 5.35 26.11 9.76
N VAL A 117 4.31 25.32 10.04
CA VAL A 117 3.74 25.20 11.39
C VAL A 117 4.79 24.71 12.40
N PHE A 118 5.63 23.76 12.00
CA PHE A 118 6.73 23.27 12.84
C PHE A 118 7.82 24.31 13.08
N ILE A 119 8.27 25.00 12.02
CA ILE A 119 9.23 26.11 12.15
C ILE A 119 8.70 27.16 13.13
N ASP A 120 7.43 27.55 13.01
CA ASP A 120 6.81 28.55 13.88
C ASP A 120 6.71 28.07 15.33
N ALA A 121 6.37 26.79 15.55
CA ALA A 121 6.34 26.21 16.89
C ALA A 121 7.73 26.21 17.54
N CYS A 122 8.76 25.85 16.79
CA CYS A 122 10.14 25.85 17.28
C CYS A 122 10.65 27.28 17.53
N LEU A 123 10.34 28.22 16.64
CA LEU A 123 10.67 29.63 16.77
C LEU A 123 10.09 30.24 18.05
N LYS A 124 8.79 30.02 18.30
CA LYS A 124 8.07 30.60 19.45
C LYS A 124 8.55 30.05 20.79
N ASN A 125 9.01 28.80 20.82
CA ASN A 125 9.42 28.11 22.05
C ASN A 125 10.95 28.01 22.22
N ASN A 126 11.70 28.69 21.35
CA ASN A 126 13.17 28.66 21.30
C ASN A 126 13.74 27.22 21.27
N VAL A 127 13.13 26.37 20.45
CA VAL A 127 13.54 24.97 20.27
C VAL A 127 14.44 24.85 19.05
N ARG A 128 15.54 24.11 19.21
CA ARG A 128 16.51 23.84 18.14
C ARG A 128 16.19 22.53 17.45
N VAL A 129 16.60 22.42 16.19
CA VAL A 129 16.47 21.16 15.44
C VAL A 129 17.85 20.70 15.03
N ILE A 130 18.19 19.45 15.32
CA ILE A 130 19.48 18.87 14.97
C ILE A 130 19.29 17.66 14.07
N THR A 131 20.12 17.59 13.04
CA THR A 131 20.36 16.42 12.23
C THR A 131 21.83 16.04 12.34
N PRO A 132 22.24 14.83 11.95
CA PRO A 132 23.65 14.46 11.92
C PRO A 132 24.52 15.41 11.07
N TYR A 133 23.89 16.12 10.13
CA TYR A 133 24.58 16.98 9.15
C TYR A 133 24.44 18.47 9.43
N PHE A 134 23.44 18.91 10.20
CA PHE A 134 23.19 20.33 10.41
C PHE A 134 22.42 20.62 11.70
N LYS A 135 22.69 21.77 12.32
CA LYS A 135 22.04 22.23 13.55
C LYS A 135 21.31 23.54 13.28
N TYR A 136 19.99 23.50 13.34
CA TYR A 136 19.11 24.64 13.10
C TYR A 136 18.82 25.39 14.38
N ASN A 137 19.06 26.70 14.35
CA ASN A 137 18.52 27.65 15.31
C ASN A 137 17.61 28.64 14.57
N PHE A 138 16.30 28.41 14.62
CA PHE A 138 15.35 29.28 13.92
C PHE A 138 15.15 30.63 14.61
N ALA A 139 15.40 30.70 15.91
CA ALA A 139 15.22 31.91 16.73
C ALA A 139 16.44 32.84 16.72
N ASP A 140 17.54 32.44 16.08
CA ASP A 140 18.73 33.27 15.97
C ASP A 140 18.42 34.58 15.22
N LYS A 141 18.92 35.70 15.73
CA LYS A 141 18.65 37.04 15.19
C LYS A 141 19.31 37.27 13.83
N HIS A 142 20.43 36.61 13.56
CA HIS A 142 21.23 36.79 12.35
C HIS A 142 21.07 35.60 11.40
N GLU A 143 21.22 34.38 11.91
CA GLU A 143 21.20 33.14 11.13
C GLU A 143 19.80 32.51 11.04
N GLY A 144 18.86 32.92 11.89
CA GLY A 144 17.51 32.34 11.95
C GLY A 144 16.77 32.38 10.61
N PRO A 145 16.75 33.50 9.86
CA PRO A 145 16.16 33.53 8.52
C PRO A 145 16.77 32.52 7.55
N TYR A 146 18.10 32.37 7.58
CA TYR A 146 18.82 31.40 6.75
C TYR A 146 18.48 29.96 7.15
N HIS A 147 18.47 29.65 8.45
CA HIS A 147 18.10 28.33 8.96
C HIS A 147 16.67 27.93 8.59
N ARG A 148 15.72 28.87 8.65
CA ARG A 148 14.33 28.62 8.21
C ARG A 148 14.24 28.35 6.71
N LEU A 149 14.96 29.13 5.89
CA LEU A 149 15.01 28.90 4.44
C LEU A 149 15.64 27.55 4.10
N LEU A 150 16.79 27.24 4.69
CA LEU A 150 17.50 25.98 4.46
C LEU A 150 16.66 24.77 4.86
N PHE A 151 15.97 24.85 5.99
CA PHE A 151 15.08 23.76 6.45
C PHE A 151 13.92 23.51 5.48
N ARG A 152 13.27 24.58 4.97
CA ARG A 152 12.23 24.47 3.94
C ARG A 152 12.76 23.83 2.67
N MET A 153 13.88 24.33 2.16
CA MET A 153 14.49 23.80 0.94
C MET A 153 14.84 22.31 1.07
N ARG A 154 15.40 21.88 2.21
CA ARG A 154 15.72 20.45 2.42
C ARG A 154 14.46 19.59 2.55
N ALA A 155 13.43 20.08 3.22
CA ALA A 155 12.15 19.38 3.30
C ALA A 155 11.48 19.26 1.92
N GLU A 156 11.56 20.31 1.08
CA GLU A 156 11.06 20.33 -0.29
C GLU A 156 11.83 19.37 -1.21
N GLN A 157 13.17 19.45 -1.23
CA GLN A 157 14.03 18.55 -2.02
C GLN A 157 13.75 17.08 -1.74
N ALA A 158 13.44 16.72 -0.49
CA ALA A 158 13.11 15.36 -0.15
C ALA A 158 11.70 14.92 -0.59
N ALA A 159 10.72 15.84 -0.54
CA ALA A 159 9.39 15.60 -1.11
C ALA A 159 9.48 15.43 -2.64
N ASP A 160 10.27 16.26 -3.30
CA ASP A 160 10.54 16.19 -4.73
C ASP A 160 11.28 14.92 -5.12
N TYR A 161 12.24 14.44 -4.31
CA TYR A 161 12.90 13.15 -4.55
C TYR A 161 11.89 11.99 -4.50
N LEU A 162 11.00 11.95 -3.51
CA LEU A 162 9.96 10.92 -3.43
C LEU A 162 9.00 10.98 -4.63
N ASN A 163 8.61 12.17 -5.08
CA ASN A 163 7.70 12.33 -6.21
C ASN A 163 8.37 12.06 -7.56
N SER A 164 9.51 12.67 -7.83
CA SER A 164 10.20 12.54 -9.12
C SER A 164 10.87 11.17 -9.29
N TYR A 165 11.54 10.66 -8.24
CA TYR A 165 12.31 9.43 -8.34
C TYR A 165 11.42 8.19 -8.16
N VAL A 166 10.63 8.14 -7.08
CA VAL A 166 9.83 6.94 -6.76
C VAL A 166 8.55 6.89 -7.60
N ARG A 167 7.74 7.96 -7.61
CA ARG A 167 6.50 7.95 -8.42
C ARG A 167 6.79 8.16 -9.91
N GLY A 168 7.72 9.05 -10.26
CA GLY A 168 8.03 9.35 -11.67
C GLY A 168 8.84 8.24 -12.36
N ARG A 169 10.05 7.94 -11.88
CA ARG A 169 10.98 7.05 -12.60
C ARG A 169 10.74 5.57 -12.32
N LEU A 170 10.57 5.20 -11.06
CA LEU A 170 10.44 3.78 -10.68
C LEU A 170 9.11 3.19 -11.16
N MET A 171 7.98 3.91 -11.03
CA MET A 171 6.71 3.42 -11.58
C MET A 171 6.73 3.37 -13.10
N ALA A 172 7.32 4.37 -13.78
CA ALA A 172 7.47 4.32 -15.23
C ALA A 172 8.35 3.15 -15.68
N ALA A 173 9.43 2.84 -14.96
CA ALA A 173 10.27 1.67 -15.25
C ALA A 173 9.48 0.35 -15.05
N LYS A 174 8.73 0.23 -13.96
CA LYS A 174 7.83 -0.92 -13.73
C LYS A 174 6.77 -1.04 -14.81
N GLU A 175 6.17 0.06 -15.22
CA GLU A 175 5.14 0.08 -16.27
C GLU A 175 5.71 -0.38 -17.61
N ARG A 176 6.89 0.10 -18.00
CA ARG A 176 7.60 -0.39 -19.21
C ARG A 176 7.83 -1.89 -19.15
N MET A 177 8.26 -2.41 -18.01
CA MET A 177 8.47 -3.86 -17.85
C MET A 177 7.15 -4.64 -17.94
N MET A 178 6.06 -4.15 -17.34
CA MET A 178 4.73 -4.77 -17.45
C MET A 178 4.22 -4.77 -18.88
N LEU A 179 4.42 -3.69 -19.63
CA LEU A 179 4.07 -3.63 -21.05
C LEU A 179 4.88 -4.62 -21.90
N GLN A 180 6.05 -5.05 -21.43
CA GLN A 180 6.88 -6.07 -22.06
C GLN A 180 6.56 -7.51 -21.60
N GLY A 181 5.49 -7.72 -20.83
CA GLY A 181 5.10 -9.06 -20.40
C GLY A 181 5.80 -9.55 -19.13
N MET A 182 6.53 -8.68 -18.43
CA MET A 182 7.27 -9.04 -17.21
C MET A 182 6.48 -8.74 -15.94
N TRP A 183 6.50 -9.69 -15.01
CA TRP A 183 6.01 -9.52 -13.65
C TRP A 183 6.95 -8.63 -12.83
N VAL A 184 6.40 -7.61 -12.17
CA VAL A 184 7.17 -6.59 -11.42
C VAL A 184 6.76 -6.48 -9.95
N GLY A 185 6.24 -7.57 -9.39
CA GLY A 185 5.68 -7.64 -8.05
C GLY A 185 4.15 -7.62 -8.04
N GLY A 186 3.57 -8.06 -6.93
CA GLY A 186 2.12 -8.19 -6.76
C GLY A 186 1.71 -9.62 -6.45
N ASN A 187 0.43 -9.92 -6.62
CA ASN A 187 -0.06 -11.29 -6.47
C ASN A 187 0.31 -12.10 -7.72
N ILE A 188 0.80 -13.32 -7.54
CA ILE A 188 1.02 -14.26 -8.65
C ILE A 188 -0.32 -14.94 -8.93
N ASN A 189 -0.69 -15.06 -10.22
CA ASN A 189 -1.92 -15.73 -10.61
C ASN A 189 -1.91 -17.20 -10.15
N LEU A 190 -3.05 -17.69 -9.65
CA LEU A 190 -3.21 -19.08 -9.24
C LEU A 190 -2.82 -20.02 -10.40
N GLY A 191 -2.15 -21.13 -10.06
CA GLY A 191 -1.67 -22.09 -11.06
C GLY A 191 -0.30 -21.75 -11.66
N PHE A 192 0.25 -20.56 -11.39
CA PHE A 192 1.57 -20.15 -11.90
C PHE A 192 2.59 -19.92 -10.77
N MET A 193 3.85 -20.02 -11.16
CA MET A 193 5.03 -19.45 -10.49
C MET A 193 5.70 -18.47 -11.45
N VAL A 194 6.70 -17.71 -10.99
CA VAL A 194 7.46 -16.74 -11.79
C VAL A 194 8.91 -17.18 -11.86
N ASP A 195 9.52 -17.17 -13.05
CA ASP A 195 10.96 -17.37 -13.20
C ASP A 195 11.72 -16.11 -12.74
N ASP A 196 12.57 -16.21 -11.72
CA ASP A 196 13.41 -15.11 -11.21
C ASP A 196 14.87 -15.20 -11.65
N GLN A 197 15.22 -16.19 -12.48
CA GLN A 197 16.57 -16.36 -12.98
C GLN A 197 16.86 -15.32 -14.05
N LYS A 198 17.69 -14.33 -13.75
CA LYS A 198 18.09 -13.30 -14.72
C LYS A 198 18.86 -13.85 -15.91
N ASN A 199 19.71 -14.83 -15.64
CA ASN A 199 20.57 -15.48 -16.62
C ASN A 199 20.38 -16.99 -16.52
N LEU A 200 20.49 -17.67 -17.66
CA LEU A 200 20.57 -19.12 -17.71
C LEU A 200 21.91 -19.60 -17.14
N SER A 201 22.05 -20.90 -16.87
CA SER A 201 23.30 -21.52 -16.41
C SER A 201 24.49 -21.30 -17.35
N SER A 202 24.23 -21.02 -18.64
CA SER A 202 25.23 -20.65 -19.64
C SER A 202 25.72 -19.20 -19.55
N GLY A 203 25.16 -18.38 -18.66
CA GLY A 203 25.47 -16.95 -18.50
C GLY A 203 24.73 -16.02 -19.46
N ILE A 204 23.92 -16.57 -20.37
CA ILE A 204 23.10 -15.79 -21.33
C ILE A 204 21.85 -15.26 -20.61
N PRO A 205 21.38 -14.02 -20.90
CA PRO A 205 20.12 -13.51 -20.35
C PRO A 205 18.95 -14.47 -20.59
N ASN A 206 18.17 -14.73 -19.56
CA ASN A 206 17.03 -15.63 -19.63
C ASN A 206 15.82 -14.92 -20.27
N PRO A 207 15.33 -15.37 -21.45
CA PRO A 207 14.16 -14.76 -22.08
C PRO A 207 12.86 -14.95 -21.28
N ALA A 208 12.80 -15.97 -20.42
CA ALA A 208 11.67 -16.26 -19.54
C ALA A 208 11.74 -15.50 -18.20
N TRP A 209 12.80 -14.73 -17.96
CA TRP A 209 12.95 -13.97 -16.73
C TRP A 209 11.72 -13.07 -16.48
N ARG A 210 11.16 -13.17 -15.27
CA ARG A 210 9.94 -12.51 -14.81
C ARG A 210 8.68 -12.89 -15.60
N ARG A 211 8.65 -14.03 -16.26
CA ARG A 211 7.44 -14.56 -16.88
C ARG A 211 6.83 -15.67 -16.04
N TYR A 212 5.54 -15.89 -16.25
CA TYR A 212 4.83 -16.97 -15.61
C TYR A 212 5.24 -18.33 -16.17
N VAL A 213 5.27 -19.32 -15.29
CA VAL A 213 5.49 -20.72 -15.62
C VAL A 213 4.43 -21.53 -14.85
N PRO A 214 3.73 -22.47 -15.49
CA PRO A 214 2.75 -23.31 -14.80
C PRO A 214 3.38 -24.03 -13.61
N PHE A 215 2.73 -23.96 -12.45
CA PHE A 215 3.07 -24.72 -11.26
C PHE A 215 2.08 -25.87 -11.13
N GLN A 216 2.50 -27.06 -11.57
CA GLN A 216 1.61 -28.19 -11.84
C GLN A 216 0.61 -28.54 -10.71
N PRO A 217 1.02 -28.62 -9.43
CA PRO A 217 0.08 -28.93 -8.34
C PRO A 217 -1.12 -27.98 -8.26
N CYS A 218 -0.95 -26.73 -8.67
CA CYS A 218 -2.02 -25.75 -8.72
C CYS A 218 -2.64 -25.64 -10.13
N ALA A 219 -1.86 -25.83 -11.19
CA ALA A 219 -2.32 -25.73 -12.57
C ALA A 219 -3.37 -26.81 -12.91
N GLU A 220 -3.18 -28.04 -12.43
CA GLU A 220 -4.15 -29.13 -12.59
C GLU A 220 -5.50 -28.79 -11.97
N VAL A 221 -5.49 -28.18 -10.78
CA VAL A 221 -6.70 -27.72 -10.09
C VAL A 221 -7.42 -26.63 -10.90
N ILE A 222 -6.68 -25.71 -11.53
CA ILE A 222 -7.26 -24.69 -12.40
C ILE A 222 -8.04 -25.34 -13.55
N VAL A 223 -7.44 -26.29 -14.26
CA VAL A 223 -8.10 -26.97 -15.39
C VAL A 223 -9.40 -27.63 -14.94
N GLN A 224 -9.37 -28.38 -13.83
CA GLN A 224 -10.56 -29.04 -13.28
C GLN A 224 -11.65 -28.04 -12.84
N ILE A 225 -11.26 -26.84 -12.36
CA ILE A 225 -12.23 -25.77 -12.05
C ILE A 225 -12.90 -25.25 -13.33
N PHE A 226 -12.15 -25.05 -14.41
CA PHE A 226 -12.69 -24.65 -15.71
C PHE A 226 -13.66 -25.71 -16.25
N GLU A 227 -13.27 -26.99 -16.22
CA GLU A 227 -14.11 -28.11 -16.64
C GLU A 227 -15.40 -28.17 -15.81
N THR A 228 -15.29 -28.04 -14.48
CA THR A 228 -16.45 -28.00 -13.58
C THR A 228 -17.37 -26.83 -13.92
N PHE A 229 -16.82 -25.65 -14.18
CA PHE A 229 -17.61 -24.47 -14.52
C PHE A 229 -18.41 -24.67 -15.82
N VAL A 230 -17.76 -25.19 -16.87
CA VAL A 230 -18.41 -25.49 -18.14
C VAL A 230 -19.43 -26.63 -17.97
N ALA A 231 -19.12 -27.68 -17.23
CA ALA A 231 -20.04 -28.79 -16.94
C ALA A 231 -21.30 -28.34 -16.17
N LYS A 232 -21.20 -27.27 -15.37
CA LYS A 232 -22.36 -26.64 -14.69
C LYS A 232 -23.04 -25.55 -15.54
N GLY A 233 -22.72 -25.43 -16.82
CA GLY A 233 -23.33 -24.48 -17.75
C GLY A 233 -23.13 -23.03 -17.33
N GLY A 234 -21.93 -22.69 -16.84
CA GLY A 234 -21.59 -21.32 -16.42
C GLY A 234 -22.20 -20.89 -15.08
N ASN A 235 -22.79 -21.81 -14.31
CA ASN A 235 -23.46 -21.48 -13.06
C ASN A 235 -22.49 -21.35 -11.88
N ILE A 236 -22.02 -20.13 -11.62
CA ILE A 236 -21.12 -19.75 -10.52
C ILE A 236 -21.49 -20.41 -9.18
N ARG A 237 -22.76 -20.32 -8.75
CA ARG A 237 -23.18 -20.88 -7.44
C ARG A 237 -23.10 -22.40 -7.41
N ALA A 238 -23.52 -23.06 -8.49
CA ALA A 238 -23.46 -24.52 -8.57
C ALA A 238 -22.01 -25.03 -8.66
N THR A 239 -21.16 -24.31 -9.40
CA THR A 239 -19.72 -24.59 -9.50
C THR A 239 -19.04 -24.46 -8.15
N LEU A 240 -19.22 -23.35 -7.44
CA LEU A 240 -18.61 -23.14 -6.12
C LEU A 240 -19.10 -24.17 -5.10
N ARG A 241 -20.39 -24.52 -5.14
CA ARG A 241 -20.94 -25.57 -4.27
C ARG A 241 -20.30 -26.92 -4.58
N HIS A 242 -20.20 -27.29 -5.86
CA HIS A 242 -19.57 -28.54 -6.25
C HIS A 242 -18.11 -28.60 -5.83
N ILE A 243 -17.35 -27.52 -6.08
CA ILE A 243 -15.96 -27.38 -5.65
C ILE A 243 -15.85 -27.54 -4.15
N PHE A 244 -16.72 -26.89 -3.38
CA PHE A 244 -16.68 -26.96 -1.92
C PHE A 244 -17.00 -28.37 -1.38
N ASP A 245 -17.98 -29.06 -1.98
CA ASP A 245 -18.46 -30.34 -1.49
C ASP A 245 -17.60 -31.52 -1.99
N ASN A 246 -17.00 -31.42 -3.18
CA ASN A 246 -16.37 -32.55 -3.88
C ASN A 246 -14.95 -32.27 -4.40
N GLY A 247 -14.54 -30.99 -4.47
CA GLY A 247 -13.35 -30.56 -5.20
C GLY A 247 -13.63 -30.20 -6.67
N PRO A 248 -12.60 -29.77 -7.40
CA PRO A 248 -11.18 -29.81 -7.03
C PRO A 248 -10.78 -28.77 -5.97
N HIS A 249 -9.84 -29.12 -5.11
CA HIS A 249 -9.30 -28.24 -4.07
C HIS A 249 -7.84 -27.89 -4.36
N PHE A 250 -7.45 -26.65 -4.07
CA PHE A 250 -6.02 -26.35 -4.06
C PHE A 250 -5.35 -26.99 -2.85
N PRO A 251 -4.09 -27.43 -2.99
CA PRO A 251 -3.31 -27.96 -1.87
C PRO A 251 -3.10 -26.88 -0.79
N ASP A 252 -2.68 -27.30 0.40
CA ASP A 252 -2.39 -26.37 1.48
C ASP A 252 -1.14 -25.54 1.14
N PHE A 253 -1.32 -24.24 0.88
CA PHE A 253 -0.22 -23.32 0.58
C PHE A 253 0.76 -23.15 1.76
N ASP A 254 0.33 -23.51 2.97
CA ASP A 254 1.16 -23.49 4.17
C ASP A 254 1.93 -24.80 4.37
N ASP A 255 1.70 -25.84 3.55
CA ASP A 255 2.42 -27.12 3.62
C ASP A 255 3.88 -26.95 3.13
N PRO A 256 4.89 -27.23 3.97
CA PRO A 256 6.27 -27.22 3.56
C PRO A 256 6.54 -28.12 2.36
N ALA A 257 5.91 -29.30 2.25
CA ALA A 257 6.17 -30.22 1.15
C ALA A 257 5.81 -29.58 -0.21
N LEU A 258 4.70 -28.86 -0.28
CA LEU A 258 4.30 -28.11 -1.47
C LEU A 258 5.27 -26.97 -1.79
N GLN A 259 5.75 -26.25 -0.77
CA GLN A 259 6.72 -25.16 -0.94
C GLN A 259 8.06 -25.67 -1.50
N HIS A 260 8.49 -26.88 -1.12
CA HIS A 260 9.71 -27.50 -1.64
C HIS A 260 9.60 -27.95 -3.10
N LEU A 261 8.40 -28.03 -3.67
CA LEU A 261 8.21 -28.31 -5.11
C LEU A 261 8.55 -27.12 -6.00
N VAL A 262 8.69 -25.92 -5.43
CA VAL A 262 9.09 -24.72 -6.18
C VAL A 262 10.60 -24.81 -6.45
N PRO A 263 11.03 -24.90 -7.72
CA PRO A 263 12.45 -25.06 -8.02
C PRO A 263 13.27 -23.82 -7.62
N PRO A 264 14.56 -23.97 -7.29
CA PRO A 264 15.44 -22.83 -7.05
C PRO A 264 15.43 -21.83 -8.21
N GLY A 265 15.38 -20.53 -7.88
CA GLY A 265 15.30 -19.46 -8.87
C GLY A 265 13.89 -19.19 -9.40
N PHE A 266 12.86 -19.87 -8.87
CA PHE A 266 11.46 -19.53 -9.12
C PHE A 266 10.85 -18.86 -7.88
N MET A 267 9.95 -17.93 -8.12
CA MET A 267 9.13 -17.30 -7.10
C MET A 267 7.72 -17.86 -7.16
N TRP A 268 7.23 -18.28 -6.00
CA TRP A 268 5.84 -18.66 -5.81
C TRP A 268 5.37 -18.12 -4.47
N ALA A 269 4.12 -17.68 -4.42
CA ALA A 269 3.58 -17.04 -3.24
C ALA A 269 2.14 -17.48 -3.00
N LYS A 270 1.80 -17.64 -1.72
CA LYS A 270 0.44 -17.90 -1.28
C LYS A 270 -0.48 -16.75 -1.73
N PRO A 271 -1.61 -17.06 -2.39
CA PRO A 271 -2.58 -16.04 -2.80
C PRO A 271 -3.15 -15.27 -1.62
N LEU A 272 -3.22 -13.94 -1.76
CA LEU A 272 -3.85 -13.08 -0.77
C LEU A 272 -5.35 -13.33 -0.71
N ARG A 273 -5.90 -13.53 0.50
CA ARG A 273 -7.35 -13.62 0.80
C ARG A 273 -8.09 -14.81 0.20
N MET A 274 -7.40 -15.91 -0.13
CA MET A 274 -8.10 -17.14 -0.48
C MET A 274 -8.70 -17.82 0.76
N LEU A 275 -9.90 -18.36 0.63
CA LEU A 275 -10.60 -19.00 1.74
C LEU A 275 -9.92 -20.33 2.09
N LYS A 276 -9.37 -20.42 3.31
CA LYS A 276 -8.92 -21.68 3.91
C LYS A 276 -10.06 -22.30 4.72
N ARG A 277 -10.37 -23.57 4.49
CA ARG A 277 -11.31 -24.33 5.33
C ARG A 277 -10.68 -25.69 5.65
N GLY A 278 -10.21 -25.87 6.89
CA GLY A 278 -9.33 -27.00 7.22
C GLY A 278 -8.00 -26.87 6.47
N ASN A 279 -7.58 -27.93 5.77
CA ASN A 279 -6.33 -27.97 5.00
C ASN A 279 -6.54 -27.76 3.49
N ILE A 280 -7.73 -27.30 3.07
CA ILE A 280 -8.05 -27.07 1.67
C ILE A 280 -8.33 -25.60 1.40
N TYR A 281 -7.97 -25.18 0.19
CA TYR A 281 -8.24 -23.83 -0.30
C TYR A 281 -9.20 -23.85 -1.48
N VAL A 282 -10.15 -22.91 -1.46
CA VAL A 282 -11.17 -22.77 -2.50
C VAL A 282 -11.31 -21.32 -2.97
N PRO A 283 -11.60 -21.10 -4.26
CA PRO A 283 -11.86 -19.76 -4.76
C PRO A 283 -13.20 -19.24 -4.25
N GLY A 284 -13.28 -17.93 -3.98
CA GLY A 284 -14.55 -17.24 -3.78
C GLY A 284 -15.24 -16.91 -5.11
N SER A 285 -16.48 -16.39 -5.04
CA SER A 285 -17.26 -16.06 -6.26
C SER A 285 -16.57 -15.07 -7.19
N MET A 286 -15.97 -14.01 -6.65
CA MET A 286 -15.25 -13.03 -7.47
C MET A 286 -13.97 -13.64 -8.06
N ALA A 287 -13.26 -14.45 -7.28
CA ALA A 287 -12.06 -15.13 -7.75
C ALA A 287 -12.39 -16.08 -8.90
N LEU A 288 -13.50 -16.83 -8.81
CA LEU A 288 -13.95 -17.71 -9.88
C LEU A 288 -14.26 -16.93 -11.17
N VAL A 289 -15.00 -15.83 -11.09
CA VAL A 289 -15.28 -14.98 -12.27
C VAL A 289 -13.98 -14.48 -12.89
N ASN A 290 -13.09 -13.91 -12.07
CA ASN A 290 -11.79 -13.44 -12.54
C ASN A 290 -10.94 -14.56 -13.13
N MET A 291 -11.05 -15.79 -12.63
CA MET A 291 -10.33 -16.92 -13.20
C MET A 291 -10.85 -17.25 -14.61
N MET A 292 -12.17 -17.36 -14.76
CA MET A 292 -12.82 -17.74 -16.02
C MET A 292 -12.69 -16.67 -17.13
N THR A 293 -12.37 -15.42 -16.78
CA THR A 293 -12.25 -14.31 -17.73
C THR A 293 -10.82 -13.83 -17.97
N ASN A 294 -9.83 -14.34 -17.24
CA ASN A 294 -8.47 -13.82 -17.32
C ASN A 294 -7.62 -14.56 -18.37
N PRO A 295 -7.21 -13.91 -19.47
CA PRO A 295 -6.45 -14.53 -20.56
C PRO A 295 -5.00 -14.89 -20.19
N VAL A 296 -4.57 -14.60 -18.96
CA VAL A 296 -3.35 -15.21 -18.39
C VAL A 296 -3.42 -16.74 -18.47
N TYR A 297 -4.59 -17.36 -18.31
CA TYR A 297 -4.71 -18.82 -18.43
C TYR A 297 -4.52 -19.35 -19.87
N LEU A 298 -4.65 -18.47 -20.88
CA LEU A 298 -4.28 -18.73 -22.29
C LEU A 298 -2.81 -18.42 -22.59
N GLY A 299 -2.03 -18.00 -21.59
CA GLY A 299 -0.64 -17.59 -21.79
C GLY A 299 -0.46 -16.14 -22.24
N HIS A 300 -1.53 -15.32 -22.23
CA HIS A 300 -1.44 -13.90 -22.61
C HIS A 300 -1.18 -13.02 -21.40
N TRP A 301 -0.47 -11.91 -21.58
CA TRP A 301 -0.19 -10.98 -20.50
C TRP A 301 -1.12 -9.77 -20.54
N MET A 302 -1.72 -9.44 -19.40
CA MET A 302 -2.58 -8.28 -19.26
C MET A 302 -1.97 -7.17 -18.42
N HIS A 303 -2.26 -5.95 -18.80
CA HIS A 303 -2.02 -4.76 -17.99
C HIS A 303 -3.17 -3.76 -18.18
N LYS A 304 -3.73 -3.24 -17.07
CA LYS A 304 -4.87 -2.28 -17.09
C LYS A 304 -6.04 -2.77 -17.97
N ASP A 305 -6.49 -3.99 -17.70
CA ASP A 305 -7.65 -4.64 -18.35
C ASP A 305 -7.53 -4.80 -19.87
N ARG A 306 -6.30 -4.85 -20.38
CA ARG A 306 -6.00 -5.10 -21.81
C ARG A 306 -4.90 -6.12 -21.94
N VAL A 307 -5.00 -6.97 -22.95
CA VAL A 307 -3.88 -7.83 -23.37
C VAL A 307 -2.82 -6.94 -24.01
N VAL A 308 -1.61 -6.96 -23.45
CA VAL A 308 -0.48 -6.16 -23.96
C VAL A 308 0.58 -7.02 -24.64
N VAL A 309 0.68 -8.30 -24.27
CA VAL A 309 1.56 -9.27 -24.93
C VAL A 309 0.80 -10.58 -25.11
N TRP A 310 0.53 -10.95 -26.36
CA TRP A 310 -0.02 -12.24 -26.74
C TRP A 310 1.06 -13.32 -26.64
N ASN A 311 0.67 -14.56 -26.27
CA ASN A 311 1.57 -15.71 -26.14
C ASN A 311 2.84 -15.41 -25.31
N ASN A 312 2.66 -14.71 -24.19
CA ASN A 312 3.75 -14.28 -23.32
C ASN A 312 4.41 -15.45 -22.56
N HIS A 313 3.60 -16.43 -22.16
CA HIS A 313 4.01 -17.57 -21.32
C HIS A 313 3.18 -18.82 -21.65
N PRO A 314 3.58 -20.03 -21.17
CA PRO A 314 2.83 -21.25 -21.41
C PRO A 314 1.41 -21.17 -20.82
N ALA A 315 0.42 -21.57 -21.61
CA ALA A 315 -0.97 -21.65 -21.18
C ALA A 315 -1.18 -22.79 -20.16
N ILE A 316 -2.15 -22.61 -19.26
CA ILE A 316 -2.64 -23.69 -18.38
C ILE A 316 -3.91 -24.31 -18.97
N VAL A 317 -4.77 -23.49 -19.56
CA VAL A 317 -6.09 -23.91 -20.04
C VAL A 317 -6.08 -23.92 -21.56
N LEU A 318 -6.62 -24.98 -22.16
CA LEU A 318 -6.80 -25.06 -23.60
C LEU A 318 -7.75 -23.96 -24.09
N GLU A 319 -7.47 -23.42 -25.27
CA GLU A 319 -8.20 -22.29 -25.85
C GLU A 319 -9.72 -22.54 -25.92
N GLU A 320 -10.12 -23.73 -26.39
CA GLU A 320 -11.52 -24.10 -26.49
C GLU A 320 -12.23 -24.11 -25.12
N LEU A 321 -11.58 -24.69 -24.10
CA LEU A 321 -12.14 -24.77 -22.74
C LEU A 321 -12.24 -23.37 -22.11
N PHE A 322 -11.23 -22.54 -22.33
CA PHE A 322 -11.24 -21.15 -21.86
C PHE A 322 -12.39 -20.37 -22.48
N TYR A 323 -12.55 -20.38 -23.81
CA TYR A 323 -13.60 -19.60 -24.45
C TYR A 323 -15.00 -20.10 -24.13
N ARG A 324 -15.19 -21.42 -23.94
CA ARG A 324 -16.46 -21.96 -23.41
C ARG A 324 -16.81 -21.36 -22.05
N ALA A 325 -15.85 -21.20 -21.15
CA ALA A 325 -16.06 -20.56 -19.85
C ALA A 325 -16.24 -19.04 -19.98
N PHE A 326 -15.35 -18.37 -20.71
CA PHE A 326 -15.31 -16.93 -20.94
C PHE A 326 -16.65 -16.40 -21.48
N ASN A 327 -17.22 -17.10 -22.47
CA ASN A 327 -18.46 -16.71 -23.14
C ASN A 327 -19.69 -16.72 -22.24
N TYR A 328 -19.68 -17.43 -21.11
CA TYR A 328 -20.76 -17.33 -20.12
C TYR A 328 -20.74 -16.02 -19.32
N LEU A 329 -19.61 -15.30 -19.30
CA LEU A 329 -19.36 -14.22 -18.35
C LEU A 329 -19.01 -12.90 -19.00
N SER A 330 -18.26 -12.90 -20.09
CA SER A 330 -17.75 -11.67 -20.70
C SER A 330 -18.60 -11.23 -21.90
N PRO A 331 -19.24 -10.05 -21.84
CA PRO A 331 -19.90 -9.45 -22.99
C PRO A 331 -18.94 -8.85 -24.01
N TYR A 332 -17.63 -8.80 -23.70
CA TYR A 332 -16.59 -8.28 -24.59
C TYR A 332 -15.54 -9.34 -24.89
N THR A 333 -14.89 -9.26 -26.05
CA THR A 333 -13.73 -10.08 -26.42
C THR A 333 -12.48 -9.62 -25.65
N LEU A 334 -11.36 -10.34 -25.82
CA LEU A 334 -10.09 -9.97 -25.17
C LEU A 334 -9.49 -8.67 -25.74
N GLU A 335 -9.91 -8.28 -26.93
CA GLU A 335 -9.57 -7.04 -27.62
C GLU A 335 -10.47 -5.88 -27.19
N GLY A 336 -11.58 -6.17 -26.51
CA GLY A 336 -12.53 -5.17 -26.01
C GLY A 336 -13.74 -4.90 -26.93
N GLU A 337 -13.90 -5.68 -28.00
CA GLU A 337 -15.06 -5.59 -28.90
C GLU A 337 -16.27 -6.36 -28.34
N GLU A 338 -17.47 -6.16 -28.88
CA GLU A 338 -18.66 -6.93 -28.47
C GLU A 338 -18.45 -8.43 -28.75
N ASN A 339 -18.73 -9.28 -27.76
CA ASN A 339 -18.56 -10.72 -27.87
C ASN A 339 -19.79 -11.36 -28.53
N PRO A 340 -19.70 -11.83 -29.80
CA PRO A 340 -20.84 -12.44 -30.51
C PRO A 340 -21.25 -13.79 -29.91
N HIS A 341 -20.37 -14.41 -29.12
CA HIS A 341 -20.61 -15.68 -28.46
C HIS A 341 -21.03 -15.53 -27.01
N TYR A 342 -21.27 -14.30 -26.53
CA TYR A 342 -21.73 -14.05 -25.17
C TYR A 342 -23.08 -14.73 -24.93
N SER A 343 -23.06 -15.73 -24.04
CA SER A 343 -24.21 -16.54 -23.70
C SER A 343 -24.36 -16.58 -22.18
N PRO A 344 -24.76 -15.46 -21.55
CA PRO A 344 -24.91 -15.43 -20.12
C PRO A 344 -25.98 -16.42 -19.68
N ARG A 345 -25.76 -17.04 -18.53
CA ARG A 345 -26.82 -17.81 -17.90
C ARG A 345 -28.01 -16.90 -17.63
N LEU A 346 -29.09 -17.10 -18.37
CA LEU A 346 -30.37 -16.45 -18.09
C LEU A 346 -30.81 -16.87 -16.69
N GLY A 347 -30.79 -15.91 -15.76
CA GLY A 347 -31.43 -16.09 -14.46
C GLY A 347 -32.92 -16.39 -14.64
N ARG A 348 -33.60 -16.86 -13.60
CA ARG A 348 -35.05 -16.73 -13.56
C ARG A 348 -35.34 -15.24 -13.66
N VAL A 349 -35.82 -14.79 -14.82
CA VAL A 349 -36.42 -13.48 -14.93
C VAL A 349 -37.59 -13.53 -13.97
N HIS A 350 -37.46 -12.88 -12.81
CA HIS A 350 -38.64 -12.54 -12.05
C HIS A 350 -39.46 -11.69 -13.01
N SER A 351 -40.57 -12.26 -13.51
CA SER A 351 -41.52 -11.51 -14.32
C SER A 351 -41.88 -10.24 -13.55
N THR A 352 -41.35 -9.11 -13.99
CA THR A 352 -41.68 -7.78 -13.47
C THR A 352 -43.09 -7.37 -13.89
N LYS A 353 -43.82 -8.22 -14.63
CA LYS A 353 -45.26 -8.11 -14.73
C LYS A 353 -45.82 -8.32 -13.32
N LYS A 354 -46.01 -7.22 -12.59
CA LYS A 354 -47.13 -7.11 -11.64
C LYS A 354 -48.32 -7.69 -12.40
N LYS A 355 -48.70 -8.94 -12.13
CA LYS A 355 -50.02 -9.43 -12.53
C LYS A 355 -50.96 -8.37 -11.97
N ASN A 356 -51.78 -7.74 -12.81
CA ASN A 356 -52.90 -6.93 -12.34
C ASN A 356 -53.75 -7.86 -11.49
N ARG A 357 -53.47 -7.91 -10.19
CA ARG A 357 -54.29 -8.63 -9.23
C ARG A 357 -55.54 -7.80 -9.15
N ILE A 358 -56.66 -8.37 -9.60
CA ILE A 358 -57.98 -7.87 -9.23
C ILE A 358 -57.94 -7.76 -7.70
N PRO A 359 -58.23 -6.59 -7.11
CA PRO A 359 -58.24 -6.46 -5.67
C PRO A 359 -59.10 -7.58 -5.08
N PRO A 360 -58.65 -8.27 -4.01
CA PRO A 360 -59.45 -9.33 -3.43
C PRO A 360 -60.80 -8.74 -3.05
N LYS A 361 -61.88 -9.30 -3.63
CA LYS A 361 -63.25 -8.92 -3.30
C LYS A 361 -63.42 -9.20 -1.81
N ALA A 362 -63.70 -8.18 -1.01
CA ALA A 362 -63.86 -8.36 0.43
C ALA A 362 -65.04 -9.32 0.66
N ILE A 363 -64.75 -10.47 1.26
CA ILE A 363 -65.72 -11.57 1.44
C ILE A 363 -66.91 -11.12 2.32
N TYR A 364 -66.74 -10.05 3.10
CA TYR A 364 -67.71 -9.51 4.03
C TYR A 364 -68.21 -8.10 3.67
N GLU A 365 -67.99 -7.64 2.44
CA GLU A 365 -68.56 -6.37 1.96
C GLU A 365 -70.09 -6.45 1.99
N GLY A 366 -70.72 -5.70 2.90
CA GLY A 366 -72.18 -5.73 3.13
C GLY A 366 -72.67 -6.75 4.18
N LEU A 367 -71.79 -7.53 4.82
CA LEU A 367 -72.14 -8.48 5.88
C LEU A 367 -71.89 -7.96 7.31
N ILE A 368 -71.19 -6.83 7.45
CA ILE A 368 -70.99 -6.16 8.74
C ILE A 368 -71.68 -4.80 8.67
N GLY A 369 -72.92 -4.74 9.13
CA GLY A 369 -73.62 -3.49 9.41
C GLY A 369 -73.27 -3.03 10.82
N SER A 370 -72.57 -1.91 10.97
CA SER A 370 -72.48 -1.21 12.25
C SER A 370 -73.78 -0.44 12.47
N PHE A 371 -74.66 -0.98 13.33
CA PHE A 371 -75.79 -0.23 13.88
C PHE A 371 -75.24 0.89 14.78
N HIS A 372 -75.65 2.13 14.52
CA HIS A 372 -75.44 3.24 15.45
C HIS A 372 -76.80 3.63 16.04
N GLU A 373 -77.05 3.21 17.28
CA GLU A 373 -78.16 3.73 18.09
C GLU A 373 -77.69 5.03 18.76
N GLY A 374 -78.36 6.16 18.48
CA GLY A 374 -78.31 7.30 19.39
C GLY A 374 -78.40 8.70 18.79
N LYS A 375 -79.66 9.17 18.71
CA LYS A 375 -80.19 10.57 18.74
C LYS A 375 -79.87 11.52 17.60
#